data_AF-A0A7K2QFA6-F1
#
_entry.id   AF-A0A7K2QFA6-F1
#
_cell.length_a   1.000
_cell.length_b   1.000
_cell.length_c   1.000
_cell.angle_alpha   90.00
_cell.angle_beta   90.00
_cell.angle_gamma   90.00
#
_symmetry.space_group_name_H-M   'P 1'
#
loop_
_entity.id
_entity.type
_entity.pdbx_description
1 polymer ?
#
loop_
_entity_poly.entity_id
_entity_poly.type
_entity_poly.pdbx_seq_one_letter_code
_entity_poly.pdbx_strand_id
1 'polypeptide(L)'
;YDGARAALADTPGQLAELGRAGVVDAGGCGLVAVLGALWQALSGRQPAAEAVRGRAVPVPQPPRPCDADEQGGPGYEVIYLLEAAEPDVARLRERLDGLGDSLVVVGGDGLWNVHVHVDDPGAAVEAGVVAGRPYRIRITHFGDER
;
A
#
# COMPACT_ATOMS: atom_id res chain seq x y z
N TYR A 1 -18.11 11.22 16.45
CA TYR A 1 -16.85 10.46 16.58
C TYR A 1 -17.11 9.06 17.12
N ASP A 2 -17.94 8.90 18.16
CA ASP A 2 -18.29 7.60 18.75
C ASP A 2 -18.82 6.56 17.74
N GLY A 3 -19.70 6.98 16.81
CA GLY A 3 -20.17 6.09 15.74
C GLY A 3 -19.06 5.56 14.82
N ALA A 4 -18.03 6.37 14.54
CA ALA A 4 -16.88 5.93 13.74
C ALA A 4 -16.02 4.91 14.50
N ARG A 5 -15.89 5.09 15.83
CA ARG A 5 -15.19 4.13 16.68
C ARG A 5 -15.93 2.80 16.82
N ALA A 6 -17.25 2.85 16.95
CA ALA A 6 -18.08 1.64 16.96
C ALA A 6 -17.94 0.88 15.63
N ALA A 7 -18.05 1.60 14.49
CA ALA A 7 -17.86 1.01 13.18
C ALA A 7 -16.48 0.35 13.02
N LEU A 8 -15.41 0.98 13.51
CA LEU A 8 -14.06 0.41 13.49
C LEU A 8 -13.97 -0.88 14.33
N ALA A 9 -14.60 -0.91 15.50
CA ALA A 9 -14.61 -2.09 16.36
C ALA A 9 -15.32 -3.30 15.72
N ASP A 10 -16.25 -3.06 14.79
CA ASP A 10 -16.97 -4.09 14.06
C ASP A 10 -16.20 -4.64 12.85
N THR A 11 -15.15 -3.95 12.38
CA THR A 11 -14.39 -4.35 11.18
C THR A 11 -13.77 -5.76 11.22
N PRO A 12 -13.34 -6.33 12.37
CA PRO A 12 -12.90 -7.72 12.41
C PRO A 12 -13.99 -8.73 12.01
N GLY A 13 -15.28 -8.37 12.18
CA GLY A 13 -16.42 -9.19 11.78
C GLY A 13 -16.82 -9.03 10.31
N GLN A 14 -16.23 -8.09 9.57
CA GLN A 14 -16.63 -7.77 8.19
C GLN A 14 -15.80 -8.52 7.15
N LEU A 15 -14.57 -8.91 7.47
CA LEU A 15 -13.68 -9.70 6.62
C LEU A 15 -13.06 -10.85 7.41
N ALA A 16 -13.06 -12.05 6.82
CA ALA A 16 -12.53 -13.25 7.47
C ALA A 16 -11.03 -13.13 7.82
N GLU A 17 -10.26 -12.38 7.03
CA GLU A 17 -8.84 -12.11 7.29
C GLU A 17 -8.63 -11.27 8.54
N LEU A 18 -9.36 -10.15 8.68
CA LEU A 18 -9.31 -9.29 9.86
C LEU A 18 -9.74 -10.05 11.12
N GLY A 19 -10.82 -10.85 11.00
CA GLY A 19 -11.30 -11.70 12.09
C GLY A 19 -10.29 -12.76 12.53
N ARG A 20 -9.62 -13.43 11.58
CA ARG A 20 -8.55 -14.40 11.88
C ARG A 20 -7.34 -13.76 12.54
N ALA A 21 -6.95 -12.57 12.09
CA ALA A 21 -5.83 -11.82 12.65
C ALA A 21 -6.16 -11.11 13.97
N GLY A 22 -7.45 -10.94 14.29
CA GLY A 22 -7.90 -10.22 15.49
C GLY A 22 -7.55 -8.73 15.45
N VAL A 23 -7.43 -8.16 14.25
CA VAL A 23 -7.07 -6.75 14.03
C VAL A 23 -8.23 -6.00 13.39
N VAL A 24 -8.31 -4.70 13.67
CA VAL A 24 -9.24 -3.80 12.99
C VAL A 24 -8.68 -3.40 11.63
N ASP A 25 -9.56 -2.93 10.74
CA ASP A 25 -9.15 -2.37 9.47
C ASP A 25 -8.23 -1.15 9.65
N ALA A 26 -7.08 -1.16 8.98
CA ALA A 26 -6.10 -0.09 9.05
C ALA A 26 -6.62 1.20 8.40
N GLY A 27 -7.37 1.10 7.31
CA GLY A 27 -7.98 2.24 6.63
C GLY A 27 -9.03 2.94 7.51
N GLY A 28 -9.91 2.14 8.11
CA GLY A 28 -10.88 2.58 9.10
C GLY A 28 -10.24 3.25 10.31
N CYS A 29 -9.11 2.70 10.80
CA CYS A 29 -8.33 3.31 11.89
C CYS A 29 -7.84 4.71 11.52
N GLY A 30 -7.28 4.88 10.32
CA GLY A 30 -6.86 6.19 9.80
C GLY A 30 -8.02 7.18 9.68
N LEU A 31 -9.17 6.75 9.17
CA LEU A 31 -10.36 7.59 9.07
C LEU A 31 -10.88 8.03 10.45
N VAL A 32 -10.91 7.12 11.43
CA VAL A 32 -11.26 7.44 12.82
C VAL A 32 -10.31 8.50 13.37
N ALA A 33 -8.99 8.37 13.16
CA ALA A 33 -8.04 9.39 13.61
C ALA A 33 -8.34 10.79 13.04
N VAL A 34 -8.65 10.90 11.74
CA VAL A 34 -9.03 12.15 11.09
C VAL A 34 -10.32 12.72 11.68
N LEU A 35 -11.36 11.89 11.83
CA LEU A 35 -12.64 12.31 12.41
C LEU A 35 -12.51 12.73 13.88
N GLY A 36 -11.61 12.09 14.63
CA GLY A 36 -11.29 12.45 16.00
C GLY A 36 -10.63 13.82 16.10
N ALA A 37 -9.69 14.13 15.20
CA ALA A 37 -9.05 15.44 15.11
C ALA A 37 -10.05 16.54 14.71
N LEU A 38 -10.94 16.27 13.74
CA LEU A 38 -11.99 17.21 13.35
C LEU A 38 -12.96 17.50 14.51
N TRP A 39 -13.39 16.46 15.23
CA TRP A 39 -14.26 16.62 16.38
C TRP A 39 -13.59 17.44 17.50
N GLN A 40 -12.30 17.23 17.75
CA GLN A 40 -11.51 18.04 18.70
C GLN A 40 -11.50 19.52 18.29
N ALA A 41 -11.17 19.78 17.03
CA ALA A 41 -11.08 21.15 16.50
C ALA A 41 -12.41 21.90 16.61
N LEU A 42 -13.54 21.23 16.36
CA LEU A 42 -14.87 21.83 16.41
C LEU A 42 -15.43 21.96 17.84
N SER A 43 -15.11 21.02 18.73
CA SER A 43 -15.70 20.96 20.07
C SER A 43 -14.84 21.61 21.17
N GLY A 44 -13.55 21.81 20.91
CA GLY A 44 -12.57 22.24 21.92
C GLY A 44 -12.32 21.22 23.03
N ARG A 45 -12.84 19.99 22.91
CA ARG A 45 -12.67 18.91 23.88
C ARG A 45 -11.57 17.97 23.43
N GLN A 46 -10.70 17.58 24.35
CA GLN A 46 -9.75 16.50 24.13
C GLN A 46 -10.48 15.16 24.34
N PRO A 47 -10.41 14.19 23.42
CA PRO A 47 -10.87 12.84 23.71
C PRO A 47 -10.01 12.29 24.84
N ALA A 48 -10.60 11.40 25.65
CA ALA A 48 -9.82 10.60 26.57
C ALA A 48 -8.70 9.93 25.76
N ALA A 49 -7.46 10.02 26.25
CA ALA A 49 -6.32 9.38 25.62
C ALA A 49 -6.54 7.87 25.67
N GLU A 50 -7.09 7.33 24.60
CA GLU A 50 -7.10 5.89 24.40
C GLU A 50 -5.72 5.52 23.93
N ALA A 51 -5.02 4.78 24.79
CA ALA A 51 -3.88 4.02 24.34
C ALA A 51 -4.36 3.15 23.18
N VAL A 52 -3.97 3.52 21.96
CA VAL A 52 -3.93 2.59 20.84
C VAL A 52 -2.93 1.53 21.28
N ARG A 53 -3.42 0.53 22.02
CA ARG A 53 -2.71 -0.71 22.20
C ARG A 53 -2.84 -1.44 20.87
N GLY A 54 -2.15 -0.93 19.86
CA GLY A 54 -1.65 -1.80 18.82
C GLY A 54 -0.84 -2.83 19.58
N ARG A 55 -1.37 -4.05 19.71
CA ARG A 55 -0.48 -5.17 19.89
C ARG A 55 0.48 -5.04 18.72
N ALA A 56 1.79 -4.91 19.00
CA ALA A 56 2.79 -5.07 17.97
C ALA A 56 2.34 -6.28 17.17
N VAL A 57 2.03 -6.07 15.88
CA VAL A 57 1.71 -7.16 14.97
C VAL A 57 2.79 -8.21 15.24
N PRO A 58 2.44 -9.46 15.57
CA PRO A 58 3.47 -10.48 15.75
C PRO A 58 4.34 -10.41 14.50
N VAL A 59 5.59 -10.00 14.67
CA VAL A 59 6.57 -10.06 13.58
C VAL A 59 6.50 -11.51 13.11
N PRO A 60 6.15 -11.78 11.84
CA PRO A 60 6.14 -13.14 11.33
C PRO A 60 7.47 -13.78 11.71
N GLN A 61 7.41 -14.90 12.44
CA GLN A 61 8.62 -15.65 12.71
C GLN A 61 9.23 -15.99 11.34
N PRO A 62 10.54 -15.76 11.13
CA PRO A 62 11.14 -16.09 9.86
C PRO A 62 10.85 -17.57 9.56
N PRO A 63 10.38 -17.92 8.35
CA PRO A 63 10.20 -19.31 7.98
C PRO A 63 11.53 -20.04 8.19
N ARG A 64 11.44 -21.28 8.67
CA ARG A 64 12.60 -22.17 8.72
C ARG A 64 13.20 -22.28 7.31
N PRO A 65 14.52 -22.49 7.18
CA PRO A 65 15.14 -22.56 5.87
C PRO A 65 14.55 -23.74 5.10
N CYS A 66 14.09 -23.44 3.89
CA CYS A 66 13.71 -24.38 2.83
C CYS A 66 12.43 -25.18 3.09
N ASP A 67 11.28 -24.55 2.86
CA ASP A 67 10.18 -25.15 2.10
C ASP A 67 9.52 -23.99 1.32
N ALA A 68 9.48 -24.14 -0.01
CA ALA A 68 8.81 -23.19 -0.88
C ALA A 68 7.29 -23.32 -0.66
N ASP A 69 6.76 -22.62 0.34
CA ASP A 69 5.32 -22.42 0.47
C ASP A 69 4.89 -21.40 -0.60
N GLU A 70 4.20 -21.91 -1.64
CA GLU A 70 3.71 -21.21 -2.83
C GLU A 70 2.58 -20.18 -2.56
N GLN A 71 2.71 -19.31 -1.55
CA GLN A 71 1.76 -18.22 -1.29
C GLN A 71 2.47 -16.98 -0.74
N GLY A 72 2.59 -15.89 -1.53
CA GLY A 72 2.72 -14.56 -0.91
C GLY A 72 3.38 -13.44 -1.71
N GLY A 73 2.64 -12.85 -2.64
CA GLY A 73 2.83 -11.48 -3.14
C GLY A 73 4.13 -11.18 -3.93
N PRO A 74 4.17 -10.04 -4.64
CA PRO A 74 5.33 -9.58 -5.39
C PRO A 74 6.54 -9.38 -4.48
N GLY A 75 7.74 -9.74 -4.95
CA GLY A 75 8.98 -9.56 -4.18
C GLY A 75 9.48 -8.12 -4.05
N TYR A 76 9.07 -7.23 -4.97
CA TYR A 76 9.63 -5.88 -5.06
C TYR A 76 8.57 -4.79 -5.24
N GLU A 77 8.86 -3.62 -4.68
CA GLU A 77 8.23 -2.35 -5.01
C GLU A 77 9.14 -1.57 -5.95
N VAL A 78 8.59 -1.12 -7.08
CA VAL A 78 9.28 -0.26 -8.04
C VAL A 78 8.54 1.06 -8.17
N ILE A 79 9.21 2.16 -7.82
CA ILE A 79 8.68 3.51 -7.93
C ILE A 79 9.61 4.33 -8.84
N TYR A 80 9.05 5.01 -9.84
CA TYR A 80 9.80 5.97 -10.65
C TYR A 80 8.93 7.11 -11.18
N LEU A 81 9.59 8.20 -11.54
CA LEU A 81 9.00 9.24 -12.38
C LEU A 81 9.25 8.90 -13.84
N LEU A 82 8.30 9.22 -14.71
CA LEU A 82 8.37 8.94 -16.14
C LEU A 82 7.97 10.18 -16.94
N GLU A 83 8.89 10.63 -17.80
CA GLU A 83 8.57 11.55 -18.88
C GLU A 83 8.12 10.75 -20.11
N ALA A 84 6.83 10.84 -20.46
CA ALA A 84 6.23 10.10 -21.56
C ALA A 84 4.93 10.75 -22.05
N ALA A 85 4.60 10.53 -23.33
CA ALA A 85 3.30 10.95 -23.88
C ALA A 85 2.17 10.04 -23.36
N GLU A 86 0.98 10.60 -23.22
CA GLU A 86 -0.21 9.88 -22.74
C GLU A 86 -0.52 8.54 -23.46
N PRO A 87 -0.42 8.41 -24.80
CA PRO A 87 -0.61 7.11 -25.45
C PRO A 87 0.43 6.05 -25.08
N ASP A 88 1.67 6.46 -24.77
CA ASP A 88 2.73 5.53 -24.36
C ASP A 88 2.52 5.08 -22.91
N VAL A 89 1.95 5.95 -22.07
CA VAL A 89 1.56 5.60 -20.70
C VAL A 89 0.37 4.63 -20.67
N ALA A 90 -0.59 4.76 -21.58
CA ALA A 90 -1.69 3.79 -21.70
C ALA A 90 -1.14 2.38 -21.99
N ARG A 91 -0.19 2.26 -22.93
CA ARG A 91 0.49 0.99 -23.24
C ARG A 91 1.35 0.48 -22.09
N LEU A 92 2.03 1.39 -21.39
CA LEU A 92 2.81 1.03 -20.20
C LEU A 92 1.91 0.42 -19.14
N ARG A 93 0.73 1.01 -18.91
CA ARG A 93 -0.24 0.53 -17.93
C ARG A 93 -0.67 -0.91 -18.23
N GLU A 94 -1.07 -1.18 -19.47
CA GLU A 94 -1.44 -2.53 -19.90
C GLU A 94 -0.30 -3.55 -19.68
N ARG A 95 0.94 -3.15 -19.95
CA ARG A 95 2.11 -4.01 -19.75
C ARG A 95 2.41 -4.27 -18.27
N LEU A 96 2.34 -3.23 -17.43
CA LEU A 96 2.60 -3.35 -16.00
C LEU A 96 1.49 -4.09 -15.26
N ASP A 97 0.22 -3.95 -15.68
CA ASP A 97 -0.91 -4.74 -15.16
C ASP A 97 -0.70 -6.25 -15.38
N GLY A 98 0.07 -6.66 -16.40
CA GLY A 98 0.45 -8.05 -16.64
C GLY A 98 1.67 -8.54 -15.85
N LEU A 99 2.42 -7.63 -15.21
CA LEU A 99 3.65 -7.93 -14.48
C LEU A 99 3.49 -7.88 -12.95
N GLY A 100 2.47 -7.20 -12.45
CA GLY A 100 2.28 -6.94 -11.02
C GLY A 100 0.84 -7.12 -10.57
N ASP A 101 0.64 -7.13 -9.25
CA ASP A 101 -0.69 -7.26 -8.63
C ASP A 101 -1.30 -5.92 -8.17
N SER A 102 -0.46 -4.89 -8.07
CA SER A 102 -0.81 -3.54 -7.63
C SER A 102 -0.07 -2.52 -8.50
N LEU A 103 -0.84 -1.78 -9.29
CA LEU A 103 -0.33 -0.72 -10.17
C LEU A 103 -1.04 0.60 -9.90
N VAL A 104 -0.23 1.63 -9.66
CA VAL A 104 -0.66 3.03 -9.61
C VAL A 104 0.15 3.83 -10.61
N VAL A 105 -0.55 4.45 -11.55
CA VAL A 105 0.03 5.41 -12.49
C VAL A 105 -0.75 6.71 -12.36
N VAL A 106 -0.12 7.75 -11.85
CA VAL A 106 -0.73 9.06 -11.63
C VAL A 106 0.12 10.15 -12.25
N GLY A 107 -0.49 11.08 -12.96
CA GLY A 107 0.24 12.12 -13.68
C GLY A 107 -0.58 12.80 -14.76
N GLY A 108 0.11 13.63 -15.53
CA GLY A 108 -0.45 14.44 -16.62
C GLY A 108 0.61 15.34 -17.22
N ASP A 109 0.30 15.95 -18.37
CA ASP A 109 1.18 16.94 -19.03
C ASP A 109 2.61 16.43 -19.32
N GLY A 110 2.73 15.15 -19.64
CA GLY A 110 4.01 14.51 -20.00
C GLY A 110 4.82 13.99 -18.82
N LEU A 111 4.37 14.15 -17.57
CA LEU A 111 5.05 13.65 -16.37
C LEU A 111 4.14 12.75 -15.53
N TRP A 112 4.66 11.56 -15.20
CA TRP A 112 3.94 10.50 -14.52
C TRP A 112 4.73 9.95 -13.34
N ASN A 113 4.03 9.55 -12.29
CA ASN A 113 4.55 8.74 -11.19
C ASN A 113 3.99 7.33 -11.36
N VAL A 114 4.89 6.36 -11.40
CA VAL A 114 4.58 4.94 -11.51
C VAL A 114 4.99 4.26 -10.22
N HIS A 115 4.07 3.52 -9.63
CA HIS A 115 4.28 2.63 -8.51
C HIS A 115 3.69 1.29 -8.87
N VAL A 116 4.55 0.27 -8.94
CA VAL A 116 4.13 -1.10 -9.24
C VAL A 116 4.79 -2.06 -8.27
N HIS A 117 4.03 -3.07 -7.83
CA HIS A 117 4.60 -4.20 -7.12
C HIS A 117 4.78 -5.37 -8.09
N VAL A 118 5.99 -5.89 -8.22
CA VAL A 118 6.36 -6.92 -9.21
C VAL A 118 7.35 -7.93 -8.62
N ASP A 119 7.41 -9.11 -9.23
CA ASP A 119 8.47 -10.09 -8.94
C ASP A 119 9.77 -9.79 -9.69
N ASP A 120 9.66 -9.20 -10.88
CA ASP A 120 10.80 -8.79 -11.70
C ASP A 120 10.88 -7.25 -11.78
N PRO A 121 11.69 -6.61 -10.91
CA PRO A 121 11.85 -5.16 -10.95
C PRO A 121 12.57 -4.69 -12.22
N GLY A 122 13.35 -5.55 -12.88
CA GLY A 122 13.99 -5.26 -14.17
C GLY A 122 12.93 -5.07 -15.25
N ALA A 123 12.00 -6.01 -15.37
CA ALA A 123 10.90 -5.92 -16.34
C ALA A 123 10.05 -4.65 -16.17
N ALA A 124 9.81 -4.21 -14.94
CA ALA A 124 9.07 -2.98 -14.65
C ALA A 124 9.82 -1.70 -15.10
N VAL A 125 11.14 -1.65 -14.88
CA VAL A 125 11.98 -0.52 -15.32
C VAL A 125 12.12 -0.54 -16.84
N GLU A 126 12.34 -1.70 -17.45
CA GLU A 126 12.43 -1.85 -18.91
C GLU A 126 11.14 -1.42 -19.60
N ALA A 127 9.98 -1.78 -19.06
CA ALA A 127 8.70 -1.29 -19.55
C ALA A 127 8.64 0.25 -19.53
N GLY A 128 9.11 0.88 -18.44
CA GLY A 128 9.23 2.33 -18.33
C GLY A 128 10.17 2.95 -19.37
N VAL A 129 11.31 2.30 -19.66
CA VAL A 129 12.26 2.75 -20.71
C VAL A 129 11.67 2.65 -22.11
N VAL A 130 10.85 1.62 -22.38
CA VAL A 130 10.15 1.49 -23.67
C VAL A 130 9.09 2.58 -23.84
N ALA A 131 8.41 2.95 -22.76
CA ALA A 131 7.35 3.97 -22.79
C ALA A 131 7.88 5.41 -22.80
N GLY A 132 9.09 5.66 -22.28
CA GLY A 132 9.65 7.01 -22.20
C GLY A 132 10.96 7.08 -21.43
N ARG A 133 11.14 8.16 -20.65
CA ARG A 133 12.35 8.40 -19.85
C ARG A 133 12.04 8.26 -18.36
N PRO A 134 12.34 7.10 -17.74
CA PRO A 134 12.23 6.96 -16.30
C PRO A 134 13.39 7.63 -15.56
N TYR A 135 13.10 8.21 -14.40
CA TYR A 135 14.10 8.84 -13.53
C TYR A 135 13.67 8.80 -12.07
N ARG A 136 14.65 8.99 -11.16
CA ARG A 136 14.49 8.80 -9.70
C ARG A 136 13.91 7.42 -9.35
N ILE A 137 14.42 6.38 -10.02
CA ILE A 137 14.01 5.00 -9.82
C ILE A 137 14.40 4.57 -8.40
N ARG A 138 13.43 4.03 -7.67
CA ARG A 138 13.60 3.37 -6.38
C ARG A 138 13.07 1.94 -6.52
N ILE A 139 13.88 1.00 -6.07
CA ILE A 139 13.52 -0.41 -6.00
C ILE A 139 13.71 -0.82 -4.54
N THR A 140 12.64 -1.30 -3.93
CA THR A 140 12.63 -1.78 -2.55
C THR A 140 12.26 -3.25 -2.58
N HIS A 141 13.05 -4.10 -1.93
CA HIS A 141 12.66 -5.48 -1.70
C HIS A 141 11.83 -5.54 -0.41
N PHE A 142 10.66 -6.17 -0.41
CA PHE A 142 9.79 -6.20 0.77
C PHE A 142 10.42 -6.94 1.98
N GLY A 143 11.45 -7.75 1.74
CA GLY A 143 12.21 -8.41 2.81
C GLY A 143 13.25 -7.53 3.52
N ASP A 144 13.57 -6.34 2.98
CA ASP A 144 14.75 -5.55 3.38
C ASP A 144 14.43 -4.36 4.31
N GLU A 145 13.16 -4.04 4.59
CA GLU A 145 12.75 -2.97 5.51
C GLU A 145 12.81 -3.35 7.01
N ARG A 146 13.85 -4.09 7.42
CA ARG A 146 14.08 -4.52 8.82
C ARG A 146 14.91 -3.54 9.64
#